data_AF-X1BSW9-F1
#
_entry.id   AF-X1BSW9-F1
#
_cell.length_a   1.000
_cell.length_b   1.000
_cell.length_c   1.000
_cell.angle_alpha   90.00
_cell.angle_beta   90.00
_cell.angle_gamma   90.00
#
_symmetry.space_group_name_H-M   'P 1'
#
loop_
_entity.id
_entity.type
_entity.pdbx_description
1 polymer ?
#
loop_
_entity_poly.entity_id
_entity_poly.type
_entity_poly.pdbx_seq_one_letter_code
_entity_poly.pdbx_strand_id
1 'polypeptide(L)'
;NPLIPVDLVIDHSIQVDYYGTNDALKLNEEKEFERNYERYVFLKWAQTVFNNFRVVPTSRGICHQVNLEYLASVVQLREDKGELYAFPDTLVGTDSHTTMINGLGVLG
;
A
#
# COMPACT_ATOMS: atom_id res chain seq x y z
N ASN A 1 18.23 3.43 3.12
CA ASN A 1 16.95 3.48 3.87
C ASN A 1 16.16 4.70 3.44
N PRO A 2 14.87 4.56 3.09
CA PRO A 2 13.99 5.70 2.88
C PRO A 2 13.98 6.61 4.11
N LEU A 3 14.09 7.93 3.89
CA LEU A 3 14.09 8.92 4.97
C LEU A 3 12.71 9.11 5.60
N ILE A 4 11.65 8.80 4.84
CA ILE A 4 10.26 8.88 5.24
C ILE A 4 9.62 7.48 5.15
N PRO A 5 8.49 7.23 5.84
CA PRO A 5 7.70 6.02 5.66
C PRO A 5 7.30 5.85 4.19
N VAL A 6 7.38 4.63 3.68
CA VAL A 6 6.94 4.25 2.34
C VAL A 6 6.04 3.03 2.45
N ASP A 7 4.83 3.18 1.93
CA ASP A 7 3.83 2.13 1.83
C ASP A 7 3.65 1.74 0.37
N LEU A 8 3.92 0.47 0.05
CA LEU A 8 3.66 -0.10 -1.27
C LEU A 8 2.45 -1.03 -1.18
N VAL A 9 1.39 -0.70 -1.91
CA VAL A 9 0.20 -1.57 -2.03
C VAL A 9 0.27 -2.34 -3.34
N ILE A 10 0.09 -3.66 -3.26
CA ILE A 10 0.04 -4.51 -4.45
C ILE A 10 -1.42 -4.70 -4.86
N ASP A 11 -1.84 -3.98 -5.91
CA ASP A 11 -3.22 -3.97 -6.40
C ASP A 11 -3.36 -4.09 -7.93
N HIS A 12 -2.28 -3.84 -8.68
CA HIS A 12 -2.25 -3.89 -10.16
C HIS A 12 -1.65 -5.20 -10.73
N SER A 13 -1.78 -6.32 -10.01
CA SER A 13 -1.23 -7.62 -10.42
C SER A 13 -2.29 -8.69 -10.68
N ILE A 14 -3.43 -8.61 -9.97
CA ILE A 14 -4.53 -9.54 -10.15
C ILE A 14 -5.27 -9.27 -11.48
N GLN A 15 -5.71 -10.33 -12.14
CA GLN A 15 -6.49 -10.26 -13.37
C GLN A 15 -7.75 -11.12 -13.24
N VAL A 16 -8.78 -10.79 -14.02
CA VAL A 16 -10.03 -11.55 -14.03
C VAL A 16 -9.94 -12.65 -15.09
N ASP A 17 -9.26 -13.75 -14.76
CA ASP A 17 -9.18 -14.95 -15.60
C ASP A 17 -10.43 -15.84 -15.48
N TYR A 18 -10.97 -15.91 -14.26
CA TYR A 18 -12.17 -16.64 -13.90
C TYR A 18 -13.20 -15.66 -13.32
N TYR A 19 -14.48 -15.86 -13.65
CA TYR A 19 -15.59 -15.02 -13.20
C TYR A 19 -16.89 -15.83 -13.07
N GLY A 20 -17.83 -15.34 -12.27
CA GLY A 20 -19.19 -15.90 -12.18
C GLY A 20 -19.31 -17.24 -11.44
N THR A 21 -18.26 -17.71 -10.76
CA THR A 21 -18.27 -18.94 -9.96
C THR A 21 -17.77 -18.67 -8.55
N ASN A 22 -18.14 -19.52 -7.59
CA ASN A 22 -17.69 -19.39 -6.20
C ASN A 22 -16.16 -19.53 -6.06
N ASP A 23 -15.51 -20.27 -6.96
CA ASP A 23 -14.06 -20.49 -6.94
C ASP A 23 -13.26 -19.41 -7.68
N ALA A 24 -13.93 -18.46 -8.34
CA ALA A 24 -13.27 -17.48 -9.22
C ALA A 24 -12.19 -16.66 -8.51
N LEU A 25 -12.45 -16.18 -7.28
CA LEU A 25 -11.49 -15.41 -6.50
C LEU A 25 -10.20 -16.21 -6.26
N LYS A 26 -10.35 -17.42 -5.71
CA LYS A 26 -9.22 -18.30 -5.39
C LYS A 26 -8.39 -18.63 -6.63
N LEU A 27 -9.04 -18.99 -7.74
CA LEU A 27 -8.35 -19.33 -8.99
C LEU A 27 -7.60 -18.13 -9.58
N ASN A 28 -8.13 -16.92 -9.46
CA ASN A 28 -7.46 -15.70 -9.89
C ASN A 28 -6.25 -15.36 -9.01
N GLU A 29 -6.35 -15.56 -7.69
CA GLU A 29 -5.22 -15.39 -6.75
C GLU A 29 -4.09 -16.39 -7.02
N GLU A 30 -4.41 -17.65 -7.30
CA GLU A 30 -3.42 -18.68 -7.67
C GLU A 30 -2.65 -18.27 -8.94
N LYS A 31 -3.37 -17.84 -9.98
CA LYS A 31 -2.76 -17.34 -11.23
C LYS A 31 -1.94 -16.07 -11.03
N GLU A 32 -2.42 -15.15 -10.20
CA GLU A 32 -1.68 -13.93 -9.86
C GLU A 32 -0.32 -14.27 -9.24
N PHE A 33 -0.30 -15.21 -8.29
CA PHE A 33 0.93 -15.64 -7.63
C PHE A 33 1.88 -16.35 -8.60
N GLU A 34 1.36 -17.23 -9.46
CA GLU A 34 2.13 -17.89 -10.51
C GLU A 34 2.83 -16.87 -11.44
N ARG A 35 2.09 -15.85 -11.91
CA ARG A 35 2.60 -14.86 -12.87
C ARG A 35 3.56 -13.84 -12.28
N ASN A 36 3.41 -13.52 -10.99
CA ASN A 36 4.14 -12.43 -10.34
C ASN A 36 5.13 -12.91 -9.27
N TYR A 37 5.43 -14.22 -9.22
CA TYR A 37 6.28 -14.82 -8.20
C TYR A 37 7.59 -14.06 -7.97
N GLU A 38 8.36 -13.79 -9.04
CA GLU A 38 9.64 -13.09 -8.93
C GLU A 38 9.49 -11.68 -8.37
N ARG A 39 8.44 -10.95 -8.78
CA ARG A 39 8.14 -9.61 -8.26
C ARG A 39 7.83 -9.66 -6.77
N TYR A 40 7.09 -10.65 -6.30
CA TYR A 40 6.76 -10.79 -4.88
C TYR A 40 7.97 -11.20 -4.04
N VAL A 41 8.84 -12.06 -4.57
CA VAL A 41 10.12 -12.37 -3.92
C VAL A 41 10.97 -11.11 -3.78
N PHE A 42 11.06 -10.29 -4.83
CA PHE A 42 11.80 -9.03 -4.78
C PHE A 42 11.21 -8.04 -3.76
N LEU A 43 9.89 -7.84 -3.75
CA LEU A 43 9.22 -6.95 -2.80
C LEU A 43 9.37 -7.44 -1.35
N LYS A 44 9.27 -8.75 -1.13
CA LYS A 44 9.48 -9.36 0.18
C LYS A 44 10.92 -9.18 0.65
N TRP A 45 11.91 -9.34 -0.24
CA TRP A 45 13.30 -9.03 0.07
C TRP A 45 13.45 -7.54 0.44
N ALA A 46 12.90 -6.61 -0.34
CA ALA A 46 12.99 -5.17 -0.06
C ALA A 46 12.44 -4.81 1.33
N GLN A 47 11.33 -5.44 1.75
CA GLN A 47 10.75 -5.27 3.08
C GLN A 47 11.68 -5.73 4.21
N THR A 48 12.59 -6.68 3.96
CA THR A 48 13.59 -7.10 4.97
C THR A 48 14.82 -6.19 5.01
N VAL A 49 15.07 -5.41 3.95
CA VAL A 49 16.28 -4.59 3.80
C VAL A 49 16.06 -3.14 4.22
N PHE A 50 14.83 -2.61 4.08
CA PHE A 50 14.54 -1.21 4.35
C PHE A 50 13.64 -1.01 5.58
N ASN A 51 14.15 -0.28 6.57
CA ASN A 51 13.45 -0.09 7.86
C ASN A 51 12.12 0.68 7.76
N ASN A 52 12.00 1.61 6.81
CA ASN A 52 10.83 2.48 6.63
C ASN A 52 9.97 2.06 5.43
N PHE A 53 10.02 0.77 5.06
CA PHE A 53 9.30 0.25 3.90
C PHE A 53 8.34 -0.86 4.33
N ARG A 54 7.06 -0.68 4.05
CA ARG A 54 6.00 -1.65 4.30
C ARG A 54 5.32 -2.03 2.99
N VAL A 55 5.03 -3.31 2.84
CA VAL A 55 4.27 -3.83 1.70
C VAL A 55 2.91 -4.31 2.21
N VAL A 56 1.84 -3.79 1.62
CA VAL A 56 0.48 -4.32 1.76
C VAL A 56 0.31 -5.40 0.68
N PRO A 57 0.03 -6.66 1.08
CA PRO A 57 -0.04 -7.78 0.14
C PRO A 57 -1.28 -7.69 -0.77
N THR A 58 -1.30 -8.54 -1.80
CA THR A 58 -2.43 -8.69 -2.73
C THR A 58 -3.72 -9.06 -1.98
N SER A 59 -4.85 -8.90 -2.67
CA SER A 59 -6.19 -9.26 -2.15
C SER A 59 -6.60 -8.53 -0.87
N ARG A 60 -5.94 -7.41 -0.54
CA ARG A 60 -6.30 -6.54 0.60
C ARG A 60 -6.93 -5.21 0.20
N GLY A 61 -7.28 -5.05 -1.07
CA GLY A 61 -7.92 -3.87 -1.62
C GLY A 61 -7.03 -3.12 -2.61
N ILE A 62 -7.54 -1.97 -3.05
CA ILE A 62 -6.87 -1.07 -4.01
C ILE A 62 -6.13 0.01 -3.22
N CYS A 63 -4.98 0.48 -3.73
CA CYS A 63 -4.06 1.42 -3.08
C CYS A 63 -4.79 2.57 -2.37
N HIS A 64 -5.66 3.29 -3.10
CA HIS A 64 -6.31 4.49 -2.57
C HIS A 64 -7.40 4.20 -1.54
N GLN A 65 -8.09 3.06 -1.64
CA GLN A 65 -9.07 2.64 -0.65
C GLN A 65 -8.37 2.21 0.65
N VAL A 66 -7.30 1.42 0.54
CA VAL A 66 -6.46 1.04 1.69
C VAL A 66 -5.83 2.29 2.34
N ASN A 67 -5.46 3.29 1.53
CA ASN A 67 -4.95 4.55 2.06
C ASN A 67 -6.00 5.26 2.93
N LEU A 68 -7.22 5.43 2.41
CA LEU A 68 -8.32 6.07 3.14
C LEU A 68 -8.74 5.31 4.40
N GLU A 69 -8.81 3.98 4.34
CA GLU A 69 -9.39 3.17 5.41
C GLU A 69 -8.36 2.75 6.48
N TYR A 70 -7.06 2.75 6.15
CA TYR A 70 -6.05 2.14 7.01
C TYR A 70 -4.72 2.89 7.13
N LEU A 71 -4.17 3.45 6.05
CA LEU A 71 -2.81 4.03 6.08
C LEU A 71 -2.79 5.49 6.53
N ALA A 72 -3.76 6.29 6.09
CA ALA A 72 -3.81 7.72 6.37
C ALA A 72 -4.02 7.97 7.86
N SER A 73 -3.15 8.79 8.44
CA SER A 73 -3.23 9.15 9.87
C SER A 73 -3.97 10.47 10.09
N VAL A 74 -4.13 11.29 9.05
CA VAL A 74 -4.67 12.67 9.07
C VAL A 74 -3.78 13.64 9.84
N VAL A 75 -3.35 13.28 11.04
CA VAL A 75 -2.33 13.95 11.84
C VAL A 75 -1.26 12.93 12.21
N GLN A 76 -0.02 13.19 11.82
CA GLN A 76 1.12 12.39 12.24
C GLN A 76 1.67 12.88 13.58
N LEU A 77 2.08 11.93 14.41
CA LEU A 77 2.76 12.19 15.67
C LEU A 77 4.22 11.73 15.55
N ARG A 78 5.17 12.62 15.88
CA ARG A 78 6.60 12.28 15.92
C ARG A 78 7.23 12.81 17.19
N GLU A 79 7.93 11.95 17.89
CA GLU A 79 8.78 12.36 19.00
C GLU A 79 10.13 12.84 18.46
N ASP A 80 10.53 14.06 18.82
CA ASP A 80 11.86 14.60 18.55
C ASP A 80 12.39 15.28 19.81
N LYS A 81 13.62 14.93 20.22
CA LYS A 81 14.29 15.46 21.43
C LYS A 81 13.46 15.42 22.73
N GLY A 82 12.59 14.42 22.87
CA GLY A 82 11.74 14.24 24.06
C GLY A 82 10.47 15.09 24.06
N GLU A 83 10.17 15.78 22.96
CA GLU A 83 8.90 16.47 22.72
C GLU A 83 8.10 15.75 21.65
N LEU A 84 6.78 15.67 21.85
CA LEU A 84 5.86 15.09 20.88
C LEU A 84 5.32 16.18 19.96
N TYR A 85 5.64 16.09 18.67
CA TYR A 85 5.15 16.98 17.63
C TYR A 85 3.97 16.35 16.90
N ALA A 86 2.92 17.14 16.70
CA ALA A 86 1.81 16.81 15.82
C ALA A 86 1.88 17.67 14.55
N PHE A 87 1.74 17.05 13.39
CA PHE A 87 1.75 17.76 12.10
C PHE A 87 0.78 17.10 11.11
N PRO A 88 0.28 17.86 10.10
CA PRO A 88 -0.63 17.31 9.11
C PRO A 88 -0.01 16.14 8.36
N ASP A 89 -0.82 15.12 8.10
CA ASP A 89 -0.45 14.07 7.17
C ASP A 89 -0.43 14.63 5.75
N THR A 90 0.62 14.30 5.01
CA THR A 90 0.82 14.70 3.61
C THR A 90 1.61 13.61 2.90
N LEU A 91 1.32 13.35 1.63
CA LEU A 91 2.10 12.39 0.85
C LEU A 91 2.26 12.79 -0.61
N VAL A 92 3.17 12.10 -1.28
CA VAL A 92 3.21 11.99 -2.73
C VAL A 92 3.14 10.51 -3.08
N GLY A 93 2.35 10.16 -4.09
CA GLY A 93 2.23 8.78 -4.58
C GLY A 93 2.75 8.65 -6.00
N THR A 94 3.11 7.42 -6.38
CA THR A 94 3.49 7.09 -7.76
C THR A 94 2.28 6.70 -8.62
N ASP A 95 1.08 7.09 -8.21
CA ASP A 95 -0.19 6.86 -8.91
C ASP A 95 -0.96 8.18 -9.01
N SER A 96 -1.61 8.44 -10.16
CA SER A 96 -2.30 9.71 -10.41
C SER A 96 -3.51 9.95 -9.51
N HIS A 97 -4.11 8.91 -8.95
CA HIS A 97 -5.30 9.04 -8.11
C HIS A 97 -4.95 9.17 -6.62
N THR A 98 -3.68 9.37 -6.26
CA THR A 98 -3.30 9.72 -4.87
C THR A 98 -4.09 10.92 -4.34
N THR A 99 -4.54 11.80 -5.24
CA THR A 99 -5.47 12.90 -4.94
C THR A 99 -6.77 12.48 -4.27
N MET A 100 -7.15 11.21 -4.30
CA MET A 100 -8.33 10.68 -3.62
C MET A 100 -8.26 10.92 -2.10
N ILE A 101 -7.06 10.92 -1.52
CA ILE A 101 -6.88 11.14 -0.08
C ILE A 101 -7.26 12.56 0.38
N ASN A 102 -7.30 13.52 -0.55
CA ASN A 102 -7.73 14.89 -0.26
C ASN A 102 -9.16 14.95 0.30
N GLY A 103 -10.00 13.94 0.00
CA GLY A 103 -11.34 13.81 0.60
C GLY A 103 -11.33 13.63 2.13
N LEU A 104 -10.21 13.20 2.71
CA LEU A 104 -10.01 13.04 4.15
C LEU A 104 -9.24 14.22 4.79
N GLY A 105 -8.91 15.27 4.01
CA GLY A 105 -8.16 16.43 4.50
C GLY A 105 -6.65 16.23 4.58
N VAL A 106 -6.12 15.13 4.01
CA VAL A 106 -4.69 14.88 3.82
C VAL A 106 -4.26 15.43 2.47
N LEU A 107 -3.17 16.21 2.42
CA LEU A 107 -2.67 16.75 1.16
C LEU A 107 -1.88 15.67 0.38
N GLY A 108 -2.37 15.27 -0.80
CA GLY A 108 -1.72 14.27 -1.66
C GLY A 108 -2.18 14.29 -3.12
#